data_AF-A0AAU8FKB8-F1
#
_entry.id   AF-A0AAU8FKB8-F1
#
_cell.length_a   1.000
_cell.length_b   1.000
_cell.length_c   1.000
_cell.angle_alpha   90.00
_cell.angle_beta   90.00
_cell.angle_gamma   90.00
#
_symmetry.space_group_name_H-M   'P 1'
#
loop_
_entity.id
_entity.type
_entity.pdbx_description
1 polymer ?
#
loop_
_entity_poly.entity_id
_entity_poly.type
_entity_poly.pdbx_seq_one_letter_code
_entity_poly.pdbx_strand_id
1 'polypeptide(L)'
;MKRFLSPCCLLLLAVWQFGCSKDDVPKQDPKPVTLNKDSVIFATYYPQYLAEAYRFKGRDSVNLLTENPLFDRYRNAASLQFYSDNGYINFWSLSPFANREFPGNALTFMMQIRTNQPTGLRMAWDDEKGTLMVYSTTTSDYLPMVIPGKKAYLETSTFRHYRTWKEAQAAAVKPRMVFIYDDEDPKLGKVTYKITLKPLYEYYREENQQTHAKFVVF
;
A
#
# COMPACT_ATOMS: atom_id res chain seq x y z
N MET A 1 -74.31 -1.80 50.66
CA MET A 1 -74.16 -1.59 52.12
C MET A 1 -72.69 -1.38 52.46
N LYS A 2 -72.38 -0.24 53.10
CA LYS A 2 -71.40 0.00 54.20
C LYS A 2 -70.03 -0.70 54.11
N ARG A 3 -68.95 0.01 53.76
CA ARG A 3 -68.01 0.77 54.63
C ARG A 3 -67.31 -0.09 55.70
N PHE A 4 -65.97 -0.25 55.64
CA PHE A 4 -64.98 0.57 56.39
C PHE A 4 -63.55 -0.04 56.47
N LEU A 5 -62.55 0.86 56.38
CA LEU A 5 -61.25 0.96 57.10
C LEU A 5 -60.07 -0.01 56.85
N SER A 6 -59.07 0.46 56.08
CA SER A 6 -57.68 0.87 56.46
C SER A 6 -57.05 0.38 57.79
N PRO A 7 -55.71 0.50 58.02
CA PRO A 7 -54.53 0.65 57.13
C PRO A 7 -53.26 -0.12 57.65
N CYS A 8 -52.06 0.23 57.13
CA CYS A 8 -50.69 0.05 57.66
C CYS A 8 -49.81 -1.11 57.12
N CYS A 9 -48.93 -0.77 56.18
CA CYS A 9 -47.45 -0.67 56.37
C CYS A 9 -46.78 -0.73 54.98
N LEU A 10 -46.40 0.40 54.38
CA LEU A 10 -45.07 1.03 54.49
C LEU A 10 -43.91 0.08 54.16
N LEU A 11 -43.28 0.34 53.00
CA LEU A 11 -41.82 0.46 52.75
C LEU A 11 -41.57 0.15 51.25
N LEU A 12 -41.65 1.15 50.36
CA LEU A 12 -40.51 1.97 49.93
C LEU A 12 -39.20 1.19 49.82
N LEU A 13 -38.95 0.64 48.63
CA LEU A 13 -37.59 0.41 48.13
C LEU A 13 -37.49 1.04 46.74
N ALA A 14 -37.31 2.36 46.75
CA ALA A 14 -36.64 3.06 45.68
C ALA A 14 -35.13 2.83 45.87
N VAL A 15 -34.52 1.96 45.06
CA VAL A 15 -33.07 1.94 44.90
C VAL A 15 -32.75 2.04 43.42
N TRP A 16 -32.63 3.31 43.03
CA TRP A 16 -31.56 3.84 42.21
C TRP A 16 -31.33 3.18 40.86
N GLN A 17 -31.88 3.86 39.85
CA GLN A 17 -31.29 3.94 38.52
C GLN A 17 -29.84 4.42 38.65
N PHE A 18 -28.90 3.50 38.80
CA PHE A 18 -27.55 3.73 38.29
C PHE A 18 -27.65 3.58 36.79
N GLY A 19 -27.82 4.73 36.12
CA GLY A 19 -27.52 4.83 34.70
C GLY A 19 -26.13 4.26 34.46
N CYS A 20 -26.04 3.34 33.50
CA CYS A 20 -24.79 3.09 32.81
C CYS A 20 -24.37 4.43 32.19
N SER A 21 -23.62 5.23 32.95
CA SER A 21 -22.59 6.07 32.37
C SER A 21 -21.73 5.09 31.60
N LYS A 22 -21.93 5.03 30.28
CA LYS A 22 -20.83 4.67 29.40
C LYS A 22 -19.86 5.79 29.63
N ASP A 23 -18.95 5.59 30.58
CA ASP A 23 -17.73 6.34 30.62
C ASP A 23 -17.16 6.18 29.22
N ASP A 24 -17.20 7.28 28.47
CA ASP A 24 -16.50 7.43 27.22
C ASP A 24 -15.03 7.25 27.59
N VAL A 25 -14.59 5.99 27.56
CA VAL A 25 -13.18 5.63 27.53
C VAL A 25 -12.63 6.49 26.40
N PRO A 26 -11.72 7.43 26.68
CA PRO A 26 -11.16 8.26 25.64
C PRO A 26 -10.66 7.31 24.57
N LYS A 27 -11.23 7.41 23.35
CA LYS A 27 -10.67 6.72 22.20
C LYS A 27 -9.23 7.23 22.12
N GLN A 28 -8.32 6.45 22.66
CA GLN A 28 -6.91 6.70 22.51
C GLN A 28 -6.69 6.56 21.01
N ASP A 29 -6.52 7.69 20.33
CA ASP A 29 -6.20 7.67 18.90
C ASP A 29 -5.03 6.69 18.75
N PRO A 30 -5.18 5.65 17.92
CA PRO A 30 -4.16 4.63 17.80
C PRO A 30 -2.86 5.32 17.46
N LYS A 31 -1.84 5.14 18.32
CA LYS A 31 -0.51 5.70 18.05
C LYS A 31 -0.11 5.31 16.63
N PRO A 32 0.39 6.26 15.81
CA PRO A 32 0.82 5.95 14.45
C PRO A 32 1.75 4.74 14.46
N VAL A 33 1.47 3.74 13.63
CA VAL A 33 2.36 2.59 13.47
C VAL A 33 3.61 3.09 12.78
N THR A 34 4.70 3.25 13.52
CA THR A 34 6.01 3.59 12.96
C THR A 34 6.64 2.35 12.34
N LEU A 35 7.12 2.47 11.10
CA LEU A 35 7.82 1.38 10.44
C LEU A 35 9.29 1.34 10.85
N ASN A 36 9.85 0.14 10.99
CA ASN A 36 11.29 -0.04 11.11
C ASN A 36 11.95 0.31 9.76
N LYS A 37 12.82 1.33 9.77
CA LYS A 37 13.51 1.84 8.57
C LYS A 37 14.23 0.73 7.81
N ASP A 38 15.03 -0.08 8.49
CA ASP A 38 15.82 -1.14 7.84
C ASP A 38 14.95 -2.19 7.15
N SER A 39 13.79 -2.50 7.73
CA SER A 39 12.81 -3.42 7.15
C SER A 39 12.18 -2.85 5.86
N VAL A 40 11.89 -1.55 5.86
CA VAL A 40 11.36 -0.88 4.67
C VAL A 40 12.44 -0.78 3.59
N ILE A 41 13.66 -0.37 3.96
CA ILE A 41 14.80 -0.33 3.04
C ILE A 41 15.09 -1.72 2.47
N PHE A 42 15.02 -2.77 3.28
CA PHE A 42 15.15 -4.13 2.78
C PHE A 42 14.09 -4.47 1.72
N ALA A 43 12.83 -4.10 1.95
CA ALA A 43 11.77 -4.31 0.97
C ALA A 43 12.00 -3.53 -0.34
N THR A 44 12.70 -2.39 -0.30
CA THR A 44 13.05 -1.60 -1.50
C THR A 44 14.08 -2.29 -2.41
N TYR A 45 14.83 -3.28 -1.93
CA TYR A 45 15.76 -4.04 -2.78
C TYR A 45 15.07 -4.89 -3.85
N TYR A 46 13.82 -5.25 -3.63
CA TYR A 46 13.06 -6.03 -4.61
C TYR A 46 12.51 -5.09 -5.69
N PRO A 47 12.53 -5.49 -6.98
CA PRO A 47 11.79 -4.78 -8.01
C PRO A 47 10.30 -4.82 -7.67
N GLN A 48 9.59 -3.75 -7.99
CA GLN A 48 8.21 -3.53 -7.59
C GLN A 48 7.29 -3.49 -8.80
N TYR A 49 6.32 -4.40 -8.82
CA TYR A 49 5.24 -4.46 -9.78
C TYR A 49 4.12 -3.50 -9.40
N LEU A 50 3.62 -2.74 -10.37
CA LEU A 50 2.44 -1.90 -10.19
C LEU A 50 1.17 -2.73 -10.22
N ALA A 51 0.62 -3.01 -9.04
CA ALA A 51 -0.54 -3.87 -8.88
C ALA A 51 -1.86 -3.11 -9.03
N GLU A 52 -1.95 -1.93 -8.40
CA GLU A 52 -3.16 -1.13 -8.38
C GLU A 52 -2.81 0.36 -8.41
N ALA A 53 -3.65 1.16 -9.06
CA ALA A 53 -3.57 2.61 -9.02
C ALA A 53 -4.98 3.18 -8.99
N TYR A 54 -5.34 3.87 -7.92
CA TYR A 54 -6.68 4.44 -7.74
C TYR A 54 -6.61 5.91 -7.39
N ARG A 55 -7.61 6.65 -7.87
CA ARG A 55 -7.93 8.01 -7.39
C ARG A 55 -9.29 7.96 -6.70
N PHE A 56 -9.35 8.52 -5.50
CA PHE A 56 -10.55 8.61 -4.67
C PHE A 56 -11.03 10.05 -4.55
N LYS A 57 -12.35 10.25 -4.64
CA LYS A 57 -13.05 11.49 -4.32
C LYS A 57 -14.13 11.17 -3.29
N GLY A 58 -13.83 11.38 -2.00
CA GLY A 58 -14.70 10.91 -0.93
C GLY A 58 -14.84 9.38 -0.96
N ARG A 59 -16.04 8.88 -1.26
CA ARG A 59 -16.30 7.43 -1.38
C ARG A 59 -16.17 6.90 -2.81
N ASP A 60 -16.16 7.78 -3.80
CA ASP A 60 -16.05 7.38 -5.20
C ASP A 60 -14.59 7.05 -5.52
N SER A 61 -14.37 6.06 -6.39
CA SER A 61 -13.04 5.64 -6.79
C SER A 61 -12.97 5.38 -8.30
N VAL A 62 -11.82 5.70 -8.88
CA VAL A 62 -11.50 5.49 -10.28
C VAL A 62 -10.22 4.67 -10.37
N ASN A 63 -10.25 3.58 -11.14
CA ASN A 63 -9.07 2.76 -11.42
C ASN A 63 -8.24 3.40 -12.54
N LEU A 64 -7.09 3.96 -12.17
CA LEU A 64 -6.20 4.66 -13.12
C LEU A 64 -5.54 3.71 -14.11
N LEU A 65 -5.43 2.42 -13.78
CA LEU A 65 -4.89 1.41 -14.70
C LEU A 65 -5.79 1.21 -15.93
N THR A 66 -7.10 1.42 -15.78
CA THR A 66 -8.06 1.28 -16.89
C THR A 66 -8.33 2.60 -17.60
N GLU A 67 -8.26 3.72 -16.89
CA GLU A 67 -8.49 5.06 -17.49
C GLU A 67 -7.31 5.55 -18.33
N ASN A 68 -6.09 5.16 -17.98
CA ASN A 68 -4.89 5.61 -18.68
C ASN A 68 -4.12 4.42 -19.28
N PRO A 69 -4.13 4.25 -20.61
CA PRO A 69 -3.43 3.15 -21.29
C PRO A 69 -1.93 3.07 -21.01
N LEU A 70 -1.30 4.18 -20.60
CA LEU A 70 0.11 4.19 -20.23
C LEU A 70 0.35 3.32 -18.99
N PHE A 71 -0.54 3.37 -17.99
CA PHE A 71 -0.43 2.56 -16.79
C PHE A 71 -0.49 1.06 -17.07
N ASP A 72 -1.37 0.63 -17.99
CA ASP A 72 -1.42 -0.78 -18.41
C ASP A 72 -0.12 -1.22 -19.10
N ARG A 73 0.45 -0.36 -19.96
CA ARG A 73 1.76 -0.63 -20.57
C ARG A 73 2.85 -0.80 -19.51
N TYR A 74 2.94 0.07 -18.51
CA TYR A 74 3.97 -0.08 -17.47
C TYR A 74 3.75 -1.31 -16.61
N ARG A 75 2.51 -1.56 -16.22
CA ARG A 75 2.14 -2.75 -15.46
C ARG A 75 2.66 -4.00 -16.15
N ASN A 76 2.54 -4.08 -17.47
CA ASN A 76 2.93 -5.27 -18.22
C ASN A 76 4.40 -5.29 -18.68
N ALA A 77 5.07 -4.14 -18.78
CA ALA A 77 6.41 -4.05 -19.37
C ALA A 77 7.52 -3.61 -18.42
N ALA A 78 7.21 -3.21 -17.18
CA ALA A 78 8.19 -2.62 -16.29
C ALA A 78 7.97 -2.97 -14.82
N SER A 79 9.06 -2.92 -14.06
CA SER A 79 9.04 -2.84 -12.60
C SER A 79 9.81 -1.63 -12.11
N LEU A 80 9.38 -1.07 -10.98
CA LEU A 80 10.10 -0.01 -10.28
C LEU A 80 11.17 -0.61 -9.38
N GLN A 81 12.43 -0.26 -9.59
CA GLN A 81 13.51 -0.55 -8.67
C GLN A 81 13.82 0.68 -7.84
N PHE A 82 13.79 0.52 -6.53
CA PHE A 82 14.12 1.55 -5.56
C PHE A 82 15.60 1.39 -5.17
N TYR A 83 16.38 2.46 -5.28
CA TYR A 83 17.80 2.49 -4.97
C TYR A 83 18.00 3.32 -3.70
N SER A 84 18.03 2.65 -2.55
CA SER A 84 18.08 3.30 -1.24
C SER A 84 19.38 4.04 -0.95
N ASP A 85 20.47 3.64 -1.61
CA ASP A 85 21.80 4.24 -1.52
C ASP A 85 21.85 5.68 -2.04
N ASN A 86 21.08 5.96 -3.09
CA ASN A 86 21.13 7.25 -3.80
C ASN A 86 19.75 7.92 -3.92
N GLY A 87 18.69 7.25 -3.48
CA GLY A 87 17.31 7.71 -3.48
C GLY A 87 16.63 7.70 -4.86
N TYR A 88 17.22 7.11 -5.91
CA TYR A 88 16.60 7.04 -7.23
C TYR A 88 15.58 5.90 -7.30
N ILE A 89 14.56 6.09 -8.13
CA ILE A 89 13.67 5.02 -8.56
C ILE A 89 13.82 4.91 -10.07
N ASN A 90 14.12 3.71 -10.57
CA ASN A 90 14.28 3.44 -12.00
C ASN A 90 13.30 2.36 -12.46
N PHE A 91 13.09 2.27 -13.76
CA PHE A 91 12.46 1.11 -14.38
C PHE A 91 13.47 0.04 -14.72
N TRP A 92 13.07 -1.21 -14.51
CA TRP A 92 13.61 -2.37 -15.22
C TRP A 92 12.59 -2.84 -16.24
N SER A 93 13.04 -3.11 -17.46
CA SER A 93 12.22 -3.69 -18.51
C SER A 93 11.97 -5.16 -18.22
N LEU A 94 10.70 -5.55 -18.21
CA LEU A 94 10.25 -6.91 -17.99
C LEU A 94 9.29 -7.31 -19.11
N SER A 95 9.18 -8.60 -19.36
CA SER A 95 8.19 -9.15 -20.29
C SER A 95 7.34 -10.18 -19.56
N PRO A 96 6.00 -10.05 -19.59
CA PRO A 96 5.15 -11.03 -18.97
C PRO A 96 5.23 -12.32 -19.79
N PHE A 97 5.12 -13.46 -19.13
CA PHE A 97 5.02 -14.75 -19.82
C PHE A 97 4.08 -15.68 -19.08
N ALA A 98 3.61 -16.72 -19.76
CA ALA A 98 2.65 -17.66 -19.20
C ALA A 98 3.22 -18.35 -17.96
N ASN A 99 2.52 -18.21 -16.83
CA ASN A 99 2.87 -18.88 -15.59
C ASN A 99 2.56 -20.38 -15.71
N ARG A 100 3.60 -21.22 -15.55
CA ARG A 100 3.50 -22.69 -15.54
C ARG A 100 4.02 -23.31 -14.24
N GLU A 101 4.57 -22.50 -13.35
CA GLU A 101 5.35 -22.95 -12.20
C GLU A 101 4.64 -22.68 -10.87
N PHE A 102 3.80 -21.64 -10.81
CA PHE A 102 3.14 -21.22 -9.59
C PHE A 102 1.62 -21.39 -9.70
N PRO A 103 0.94 -21.91 -8.67
CA PRO A 103 -0.50 -22.04 -8.65
C PRO A 103 -1.22 -20.68 -8.52
N GLY A 104 -2.49 -20.67 -8.92
CA GLY A 104 -3.40 -19.52 -8.73
C GLY A 104 -3.10 -18.36 -9.68
N ASN A 105 -3.36 -17.14 -9.20
CA ASN A 105 -3.29 -15.90 -9.99
C ASN A 105 -1.90 -15.23 -9.97
N ALA A 106 -0.85 -16.00 -9.66
CA ALA A 106 0.50 -15.46 -9.67
C ALA A 106 0.90 -15.05 -11.09
N LEU A 107 1.52 -13.88 -11.22
CA LEU A 107 2.02 -13.37 -12.50
C LEU A 107 3.52 -13.59 -12.59
N THR A 108 3.99 -13.97 -13.78
CA THR A 108 5.38 -14.27 -14.04
C THR A 108 5.96 -13.36 -15.12
N PHE A 109 7.20 -12.93 -14.90
CA PHE A 109 7.90 -11.96 -15.75
C PHE A 109 9.31 -12.44 -16.02
N MET A 110 9.78 -12.26 -17.26
CA MET A 110 11.16 -12.51 -17.64
C MET A 110 11.88 -11.19 -17.88
N MET A 111 13.16 -11.14 -17.54
CA MET A 111 14.07 -10.06 -17.87
C MET A 111 15.18 -10.63 -18.74
N GLN A 112 15.24 -10.22 -20.01
CA GLN A 112 16.31 -10.64 -20.91
C GLN A 112 17.61 -9.91 -20.58
N ILE A 113 17.56 -8.57 -20.50
CA ILE A 113 18.67 -7.70 -20.15
C ILE A 113 18.20 -6.73 -19.08
N ARG A 114 19.02 -6.50 -18.05
CA ARG A 114 18.75 -5.45 -17.06
C ARG A 114 19.07 -4.08 -17.66
N THR A 115 18.04 -3.34 -18.07
CA THR A 115 18.15 -1.94 -18.46
C THR A 115 17.57 -1.05 -17.37
N ASN A 116 18.38 -0.16 -16.80
CA ASN A 116 17.93 0.84 -15.83
C ASN A 116 17.54 2.13 -16.54
N GLN A 117 16.29 2.56 -16.41
CA GLN A 117 15.84 3.84 -16.96
C GLN A 117 15.35 4.77 -15.85
N PRO A 118 15.79 6.04 -15.80
CA PRO A 118 15.36 6.96 -14.77
C PRO A 118 13.87 7.26 -14.88
N THR A 119 13.16 7.23 -13.77
CA THR A 119 11.70 7.53 -13.76
C THR A 119 11.38 9.00 -13.51
N GLY A 120 12.34 9.76 -12.96
CA GLY A 120 12.09 11.08 -12.37
C GLY A 120 11.54 11.03 -10.94
N LEU A 121 11.25 9.83 -10.42
CA LEU A 121 10.84 9.62 -9.04
C LEU A 121 12.07 9.44 -8.14
N ARG A 122 11.92 9.91 -6.91
CA ARG A 122 12.92 9.84 -5.84
C ARG A 122 12.25 9.31 -4.59
N MET A 123 13.05 8.65 -3.76
CA MET A 123 12.63 8.20 -2.44
C MET A 123 13.48 8.85 -1.36
N ALA A 124 12.88 9.00 -0.18
CA ALA A 124 13.59 9.40 1.03
C ALA A 124 12.82 8.87 2.25
N TRP A 125 13.53 8.68 3.35
CA TRP A 125 12.90 8.40 4.62
C TRP A 125 12.44 9.71 5.25
N ASP A 126 11.20 9.75 5.74
CA ASP A 126 10.66 10.88 6.50
C ASP A 126 10.71 10.51 7.99
N ASP A 127 11.67 11.07 8.73
CA ASP A 127 11.90 10.76 10.14
C ASP A 127 10.75 11.25 11.04
N GLU A 128 10.08 12.34 10.68
CA GLU A 128 8.95 12.89 11.43
C GLU A 128 7.73 11.97 11.33
N LYS A 129 7.44 11.47 10.13
CA LYS A 129 6.33 10.54 9.89
C LYS A 129 6.71 9.08 10.14
N GLY A 130 8.00 8.78 10.28
CA GLY A 130 8.51 7.42 10.48
C GLY A 130 8.14 6.46 9.34
N THR A 131 8.18 6.95 8.09
CA THR A 131 7.79 6.19 6.91
C THR A 131 8.59 6.57 5.67
N LEU A 132 8.52 5.75 4.63
CA LEU A 132 9.12 6.04 3.34
C LEU A 132 8.25 7.02 2.56
N MET A 133 8.87 8.06 2.00
CA MET A 133 8.23 8.98 1.06
C MET A 133 8.80 8.82 -0.35
N VAL A 134 7.93 9.01 -1.34
CA VAL A 134 8.26 9.09 -2.76
C VAL A 134 7.79 10.44 -3.29
N TYR A 135 8.62 11.10 -4.09
CA TYR A 135 8.31 12.36 -4.72
C TYR A 135 8.88 12.40 -6.14
N SER A 136 8.31 13.25 -6.99
CA SER A 136 8.82 13.43 -8.36
C SER A 136 9.61 14.72 -8.49
N THR A 137 10.76 14.66 -9.15
CA THR A 137 11.58 15.84 -9.49
C THR A 137 11.24 16.42 -10.86
N THR A 138 10.56 15.65 -11.69
CA THR A 138 10.14 16.01 -13.04
C THR A 138 8.81 15.32 -13.35
N THR A 139 8.03 15.86 -14.28
CA THR A 139 6.85 15.16 -14.78
C THR A 139 7.31 13.93 -15.57
N SER A 140 6.85 12.76 -15.17
CA SER A 140 7.14 11.52 -15.89
C SER A 140 6.05 11.29 -16.93
N ASP A 141 6.39 11.31 -18.22
CA ASP A 141 5.54 10.79 -19.31
C ASP A 141 5.37 9.26 -19.21
N TYR A 142 6.36 8.70 -18.53
CA TYR A 142 6.51 7.49 -17.78
C TYR A 142 5.32 7.02 -16.94
N LEU A 143 5.60 6.85 -15.66
CA LEU A 143 4.62 6.58 -14.63
C LEU A 143 4.37 7.86 -13.83
N PRO A 144 3.25 8.59 -14.04
CA PRO A 144 2.91 9.77 -13.25
C PRO A 144 2.35 9.33 -11.89
N MET A 145 3.13 8.56 -11.14
CA MET A 145 2.75 8.01 -9.84
C MET A 145 2.52 9.13 -8.82
N VAL A 146 3.39 10.13 -8.85
CA VAL A 146 3.35 11.32 -7.99
C VAL A 146 3.65 12.52 -8.88
N ILE A 147 2.79 13.54 -8.85
CA ILE A 147 3.04 14.76 -9.60
C ILE A 147 4.14 15.60 -8.93
N PRO A 148 4.93 16.39 -9.70
CA PRO A 148 5.95 17.26 -9.11
C PRO A 148 5.39 18.19 -8.04
N GLY A 149 6.16 18.37 -6.96
CA GLY A 149 5.75 19.17 -5.79
C GLY A 149 4.89 18.42 -4.78
N LYS A 150 4.46 17.19 -5.07
CA LYS A 150 3.74 16.32 -4.12
C LYS A 150 4.65 15.22 -3.59
N LYS A 151 4.23 14.66 -2.45
CA LYS A 151 4.90 13.55 -1.77
C LYS A 151 3.87 12.48 -1.46
N ALA A 152 4.16 11.25 -1.85
CA ALA A 152 3.38 10.08 -1.48
C ALA A 152 4.10 9.32 -0.36
N TYR A 153 3.33 8.96 0.66
CA TYR A 153 3.84 8.32 1.85
C TYR A 153 3.39 6.86 1.89
N LEU A 154 4.30 5.99 2.33
CA LEU A 154 3.99 4.59 2.54
C LEU A 154 3.00 4.44 3.70
N GLU A 155 1.85 3.84 3.41
CA GLU A 155 0.80 3.51 4.36
C GLU A 155 1.24 2.38 5.28
N THR A 156 1.55 2.74 6.53
CA THR A 156 2.26 1.87 7.46
C THR A 156 1.44 0.67 7.90
N SER A 157 0.12 0.82 8.02
CA SER A 157 -0.79 -0.25 8.44
C SER A 157 -0.81 -1.45 7.47
N THR A 158 -0.61 -1.17 6.18
CA THR A 158 -0.71 -2.16 5.10
C THR A 158 0.62 -2.77 4.68
N PHE A 159 1.74 -2.22 5.15
CA PHE A 159 3.07 -2.66 4.75
C PHE A 159 3.36 -4.09 5.21
N ARG A 160 3.66 -4.98 4.27
CA ARG A 160 4.08 -6.36 4.52
C ARG A 160 5.18 -6.72 3.53
N HIS A 161 6.23 -7.39 4.01
CA HIS A 161 7.32 -7.88 3.18
C HIS A 161 7.75 -9.27 3.65
N TYR A 162 8.32 -10.03 2.72
CA TYR A 162 8.88 -11.37 2.96
C TYR A 162 10.21 -11.48 2.22
N ARG A 163 11.12 -12.32 2.71
CA ARG A 163 12.47 -12.45 2.15
C ARG A 163 12.48 -13.30 0.89
N THR A 164 11.58 -14.27 0.81
CA THR A 164 11.55 -15.23 -0.30
C THR A 164 10.19 -15.32 -0.96
N TRP A 165 10.18 -15.76 -2.22
CA TRP A 165 8.93 -16.04 -2.93
C TRP A 165 8.11 -17.13 -2.23
N LYS A 166 8.76 -18.11 -1.59
CA LYS A 166 8.09 -19.20 -0.86
C LYS A 166 7.30 -18.68 0.33
N GLU A 167 7.91 -17.79 1.11
CA GLU A 167 7.23 -17.11 2.22
C GLU A 167 6.05 -16.27 1.72
N ALA A 168 6.24 -15.47 0.67
CA ALA A 168 5.18 -14.66 0.09
C ALA A 168 4.03 -15.53 -0.46
N GLN A 169 4.33 -16.67 -1.05
CA GLN A 169 3.35 -17.62 -1.55
C GLN A 169 2.55 -18.26 -0.40
N ALA A 170 3.21 -18.67 0.68
CA ALA A 170 2.56 -19.29 1.84
C ALA A 170 1.80 -18.30 2.73
N ALA A 171 2.14 -17.01 2.67
CA ALA A 171 1.54 -15.98 3.52
C ALA A 171 0.04 -15.79 3.26
N ALA A 172 -0.74 -15.67 4.34
CA ALA A 172 -2.15 -15.31 4.29
C ALA A 172 -2.38 -13.88 3.78
N VAL A 173 -1.49 -12.96 4.18
CA VAL A 173 -1.48 -11.56 3.70
C VAL A 173 -0.30 -11.39 2.76
N LYS A 174 -0.59 -11.07 1.49
CA LYS A 174 0.46 -10.90 0.47
C LYS A 174 1.29 -9.63 0.71
N PRO A 175 2.59 -9.65 0.37
CA PRO A 175 3.44 -8.48 0.54
C PRO A 175 2.99 -7.36 -0.40
N ARG A 176 3.01 -6.12 0.12
CA ARG A 176 2.68 -4.92 -0.67
C ARG A 176 3.21 -3.66 0.01
N MET A 177 3.42 -2.64 -0.82
CA MET A 177 3.64 -1.27 -0.42
C MET A 177 2.53 -0.40 -1.01
N VAL A 178 1.78 0.29 -0.17
CA VAL A 178 0.73 1.21 -0.62
C VAL A 178 1.20 2.64 -0.38
N PHE A 179 1.37 3.41 -1.43
CA PHE A 179 1.72 4.83 -1.34
C PHE A 179 0.47 5.69 -1.49
N ILE A 180 0.32 6.67 -0.59
CA ILE A 180 -0.84 7.55 -0.53
C ILE A 180 -0.40 9.01 -0.58
N TYR A 181 -1.07 9.81 -1.40
CA TYR A 181 -0.97 11.27 -1.33
C TYR A 181 -2.29 11.94 -1.65
N ASP A 182 -2.48 13.13 -1.09
CA ASP A 182 -3.62 13.98 -1.36
C ASP A 182 -3.25 15.07 -2.36
N ASP A 183 -4.22 15.44 -3.19
CA ASP A 183 -4.10 16.53 -4.15
C ASP A 183 -5.40 17.33 -4.28
N GLU A 184 -5.29 18.54 -4.83
CA GLU A 184 -6.42 19.40 -5.15
C GLU A 184 -6.54 19.46 -6.69
N ASP A 185 -7.40 18.62 -7.25
CA ASP A 185 -7.63 18.57 -8.69
C ASP A 185 -8.54 19.74 -9.09
N PRO A 186 -8.18 20.56 -10.10
CA PRO A 186 -8.96 21.73 -10.48
C PRO A 186 -10.41 21.45 -10.90
N LYS A 187 -10.72 20.23 -11.32
CA LYS A 187 -12.06 19.81 -11.76
C LYS A 187 -12.79 19.00 -10.69
N LEU A 188 -12.05 18.21 -9.92
CA LEU A 188 -12.62 17.24 -8.99
C LEU A 188 -12.59 17.73 -7.54
N GLY A 189 -11.80 18.75 -7.21
CA GLY A 189 -11.51 19.20 -5.86
C GLY A 189 -10.50 18.27 -5.17
N LYS A 190 -10.60 18.17 -3.83
CA LYS A 190 -9.78 17.24 -3.03
C LYS A 190 -9.93 15.80 -3.49
N VAL A 191 -8.79 15.19 -3.80
CA VAL A 191 -8.68 13.78 -4.18
C VAL A 191 -7.53 13.11 -3.43
N THR A 192 -7.65 11.80 -3.22
CA THR A 192 -6.59 10.97 -2.64
C THR A 192 -6.19 9.92 -3.65
N TYR A 193 -4.90 9.81 -3.91
CA TYR A 193 -4.33 8.76 -4.76
C TYR A 193 -3.81 7.62 -3.89
N LYS A 194 -4.05 6.36 -4.33
CA LYS A 194 -3.46 5.17 -3.72
C LYS A 194 -2.83 4.30 -4.79
N ILE A 195 -1.53 4.06 -4.64
CA ILE A 195 -0.75 3.24 -5.56
C ILE A 195 -0.24 2.02 -4.80
N THR A 196 -0.67 0.83 -5.22
CA THR A 196 -0.24 -0.43 -4.63
C THR A 196 0.86 -1.05 -5.48
N LEU A 197 2.02 -1.23 -4.85
CA LEU A 197 3.14 -1.97 -5.40
C LEU A 197 3.26 -3.32 -4.72
N LYS A 198 3.67 -4.33 -5.48
CA LYS A 198 3.98 -5.67 -4.98
C LYS A 198 5.41 -6.07 -5.36
N PRO A 199 6.17 -6.73 -4.47
CA PRO A 199 7.52 -7.16 -4.80
C PRO A 199 7.50 -8.28 -5.85
N LEU A 200 8.41 -8.18 -6.80
CA LEU A 200 8.77 -9.24 -7.74
C LEU A 200 9.93 -10.03 -7.14
N TYR A 201 9.70 -11.32 -6.98
CA TYR A 201 10.71 -12.23 -6.47
C TYR A 201 11.38 -12.97 -7.60
N GLU A 202 12.71 -12.86 -7.69
CA GLU A 202 13.50 -13.71 -8.57
C GLU A 202 13.37 -15.17 -8.09
N TYR A 203 13.03 -16.07 -9.01
CA TYR A 203 12.94 -17.51 -8.71
C TYR A 203 13.84 -18.34 -9.61
N TYR A 204 14.35 -17.74 -10.70
CA TYR A 204 15.31 -18.35 -11.60
C TYR A 204 16.24 -17.27 -12.16
N ARG A 205 17.53 -17.59 -12.26
CA ARG A 205 18.52 -16.84 -13.01
C ARG A 205 19.48 -17.83 -13.65
N GLU A 206 19.79 -17.63 -14.93
CA GLU A 206 20.80 -18.43 -15.63
C GLU A 206 22.18 -18.24 -14.98
N GLU A 207 22.89 -19.35 -14.74
CA GLU A 207 24.19 -19.30 -14.07
C GLU A 207 25.19 -18.44 -14.87
N ASN A 208 25.96 -17.61 -14.16
CA ASN A 208 26.99 -16.73 -14.72
C ASN A 208 26.51 -15.68 -15.73
N GLN A 209 25.20 -15.46 -15.85
CA GLN A 209 24.61 -14.46 -16.73
C GLN A 209 23.92 -13.36 -15.89
N GLN A 210 24.17 -12.09 -16.22
CA GLN A 210 23.34 -10.97 -15.72
C GLN A 210 22.04 -10.81 -16.52
N THR A 211 21.87 -11.69 -17.49
CA THR A 211 20.80 -11.79 -18.47
C THR A 211 19.94 -13.01 -18.14
N HIS A 212 18.67 -13.00 -18.55
CA HIS A 212 17.70 -14.10 -18.32
C HIS A 212 17.41 -14.42 -16.84
N ALA A 213 16.72 -13.51 -16.17
CA ALA A 213 16.09 -13.77 -14.87
C ALA A 213 14.57 -13.93 -15.00
N LYS A 214 13.97 -14.79 -14.19
CA LYS A 214 12.51 -14.91 -14.07
C LYS A 214 12.05 -14.50 -12.69
N PHE A 215 10.94 -13.78 -12.67
CA PHE A 215 10.34 -13.21 -11.50
C PHE A 215 8.89 -13.66 -11.35
N VAL A 216 8.43 -13.71 -10.10
CA VAL A 216 7.03 -13.98 -9.75
C VAL A 216 6.51 -12.92 -8.80
N VAL A 217 5.23 -12.59 -8.94
CA VAL A 217 4.46 -11.77 -7.99
C VAL A 217 3.17 -12.50 -7.60
N PHE A 218 2.81 -12.42 -6.32
CA PHE A 218 1.63 -13.06 -5.72
C PHE A 218 0.57 -12.03 -5.29
#